data_AF-A0A380NG03-F1
#
_entry.id   AF-A0A380NG03-F1
#
_cell.length_a   1.000
_cell.length_b   1.000
_cell.length_c   1.000
_cell.angle_alpha   90.00
_cell.angle_beta   90.00
_cell.angle_gamma   90.00
#
_symmetry.space_group_name_H-M   'P 1'
#
loop_
_entity.id
_entity.type
_entity.pdbx_description
1 polymer ?
#
loop_
_entity_poly.entity_id
_entity_poly.type
_entity_poly.pdbx_seq_one_letter_code
_entity_poly.pdbx_strand_id
1 'polypeptide(L)'
;MKNEMSREELVAYAKAENRANKYGAPTAAIETLGDLLAYVGNEMYRPVTRLMLANWAELNERIDHFSDEEWAFASDVASKVGLDKRVVALLIEVLEGADTPKQVEDSQRTELNEEERKVLQQHIERVREEEAAQAAAEANRLLAEEGK
;
A
#
# COMPACT_ATOMS: atom_id res chain seq x y z
N MET A 1 13.17 -20.13 -5.13
CA MET A 1 13.54 -19.19 -4.06
C MET A 1 12.36 -18.26 -3.84
N LYS A 2 11.76 -18.22 -2.66
CA LYS A 2 10.88 -17.09 -2.31
C LYS A 2 11.81 -15.88 -2.25
N ASN A 3 11.63 -14.93 -3.15
CA ASN A 3 12.43 -13.71 -3.19
C ASN A 3 11.90 -12.80 -2.07
N GLU A 4 12.23 -13.13 -0.82
CA GLU A 4 11.89 -12.34 0.37
C GLU A 4 12.66 -11.03 0.35
N MET A 5 11.91 -9.92 0.24
CA MET A 5 12.48 -8.58 0.31
C MET A 5 13.04 -8.36 1.72
N SER A 6 14.23 -7.80 1.81
CA SER A 6 14.82 -7.44 3.09
C SER A 6 14.03 -6.30 3.74
N ARG A 7 14.17 -6.14 5.07
CA ARG A 7 13.59 -5.01 5.80
C ARG A 7 14.00 -3.67 5.18
N GLU A 8 15.26 -3.53 4.77
CA GLU A 8 15.77 -2.32 4.13
C GLU A 8 15.07 -2.05 2.79
N GLU A 9 14.85 -3.09 1.99
CA GLU A 9 14.14 -2.97 0.71
C GLU A 9 12.66 -2.58 0.93
N LEU A 10 12.02 -3.11 1.97
CA LEU A 10 10.64 -2.78 2.35
C LEU A 10 10.51 -1.33 2.85
N VAL A 11 11.44 -0.88 3.69
CA VAL A 11 11.52 0.52 4.14
C VAL A 11 11.76 1.45 2.95
N ALA A 12 12.67 1.09 2.03
CA ALA A 12 12.93 1.87 0.82
C ALA A 12 11.68 1.98 -0.06
N TYR A 13 10.94 0.88 -0.22
CA TYR A 13 9.67 0.86 -0.92
C TYR A 13 8.64 1.79 -0.25
N ALA A 14 8.46 1.72 1.07
CA ALA A 14 7.55 2.60 1.80
C ALA A 14 7.95 4.09 1.67
N LYS A 15 9.25 4.42 1.66
CA LYS A 15 9.74 5.80 1.39
C LYS A 15 9.40 6.25 -0.03
N ALA A 16 9.44 5.36 -1.01
CA ALA A 16 9.07 5.68 -2.39
C ALA A 16 7.56 5.92 -2.52
N GLU A 17 6.73 5.04 -1.96
CA GLU A 17 5.26 5.16 -1.99
C GLU A 17 4.77 6.41 -1.24
N ASN A 18 5.34 6.72 -0.06
CA ASN A 18 5.01 7.92 0.71
C ASN A 18 5.27 9.22 -0.09
N ARG A 19 6.37 9.26 -0.85
CA ARG A 19 6.72 10.40 -1.72
C ARG A 19 5.84 10.46 -2.96
N ALA A 20 5.66 9.34 -3.66
CA ALA A 20 4.90 9.27 -4.90
C ALA A 20 3.45 9.69 -4.71
N ASN A 21 2.82 9.25 -3.61
CA ASN A 21 1.42 9.50 -3.32
C ASN A 21 1.19 10.68 -2.36
N LYS A 22 2.27 11.36 -1.92
CA LYS A 22 2.21 12.51 -1.00
C LYS A 22 1.44 12.22 0.29
N TYR A 23 1.59 11.02 0.85
CA TYR A 23 0.88 10.65 2.08
C TYR A 23 1.33 11.45 3.31
N GLY A 24 2.57 11.97 3.31
CA GLY A 24 3.05 12.86 4.36
C GLY A 24 3.44 12.16 5.67
N ALA A 25 3.58 10.83 5.67
CA ALA A 25 4.00 10.08 6.85
C ALA A 25 5.46 10.43 7.24
N PRO A 26 5.77 10.62 8.54
CA PRO A 26 7.10 10.94 9.01
C PRO A 26 8.05 9.74 8.91
N THR A 27 9.36 9.97 8.95
CA THR A 27 10.35 8.88 8.81
C THR A 27 10.19 7.80 9.89
N ALA A 28 9.86 8.18 11.13
CA ALA A 28 9.61 7.23 12.20
C ALA A 28 8.46 6.25 11.85
N ALA A 29 7.41 6.73 11.19
CA ALA A 29 6.30 5.89 10.73
C ALA A 29 6.76 4.81 9.75
N ILE A 30 7.60 5.22 8.80
CA ILE A 30 8.11 4.35 7.75
C ILE A 30 9.02 3.27 8.34
N GLU A 31 9.86 3.62 9.33
CA GLU A 31 10.70 2.65 10.02
C GLU A 31 9.86 1.65 10.82
N THR A 32 8.82 2.10 11.53
CA THR A 32 7.86 1.23 12.23
C THR A 32 7.15 0.27 11.26
N LEU A 33 6.79 0.74 10.06
CA LEU A 33 6.20 -0.13 9.04
C LEU A 33 7.18 -1.18 8.51
N GLY A 34 8.48 -0.89 8.48
CA GLY A 34 9.48 -1.85 8.00
C GLY A 34 9.40 -3.21 8.69
N ASP A 35 9.25 -3.20 10.03
CA ASP A 35 9.15 -4.43 10.83
C ASP A 35 7.85 -5.18 10.57
N LEU A 36 6.74 -4.44 10.40
CA LEU A 36 5.45 -5.02 10.05
C LEU A 36 5.50 -5.70 8.67
N LEU A 37 6.02 -5.00 7.67
CA LEU A 37 6.03 -5.49 6.30
C LEU A 37 6.90 -6.75 6.16
N ALA A 38 8.00 -6.81 6.92
CA ALA A 38 8.84 -8.00 6.99
C ALA A 38 8.08 -9.20 7.59
N TYR A 39 7.19 -8.94 8.55
CA TYR A 39 6.37 -9.98 9.19
C TYR A 39 5.22 -10.48 8.30
N VAL A 40 4.47 -9.58 7.64
CA VAL A 40 3.30 -9.97 6.80
C VAL A 40 3.74 -10.66 5.49
N GLY A 41 4.95 -10.39 5.02
CA GLY A 41 5.57 -11.08 3.87
C GLY A 41 5.26 -10.46 2.51
N ASN A 42 5.93 -10.98 1.47
CA ASN A 42 6.01 -10.34 0.14
C ASN A 42 4.70 -10.22 -0.63
N GLU A 43 3.67 -10.96 -0.28
CA GLU A 43 2.40 -10.90 -1.02
C GLU A 43 1.58 -9.68 -0.59
N MET A 44 1.73 -9.29 0.68
CA MET A 44 0.89 -8.28 1.31
C MET A 44 1.62 -6.96 1.57
N TYR A 45 2.95 -6.90 1.41
CA TYR A 45 3.69 -5.68 1.72
C TYR A 45 3.20 -4.46 0.94
N ARG A 46 2.86 -4.60 -0.34
CA ARG A 46 2.36 -3.48 -1.17
C ARG A 46 1.02 -2.92 -0.69
N PRO A 47 -0.06 -3.74 -0.60
CA PRO A 47 -1.35 -3.22 -0.13
C PRO A 47 -1.28 -2.70 1.31
N VAL A 48 -0.56 -3.40 2.21
CA VAL A 48 -0.43 -2.97 3.61
C VAL A 48 0.34 -1.66 3.73
N THR A 49 1.43 -1.47 2.97
CA THR A 49 2.18 -0.21 2.96
C THR A 49 1.29 0.96 2.56
N ARG A 50 0.52 0.82 1.48
CA ARG A 50 -0.35 1.90 0.99
C ARG A 50 -1.46 2.22 1.97
N LEU A 51 -2.11 1.20 2.51
CA LEU A 51 -3.19 1.36 3.49
C LEU A 51 -2.70 2.07 4.75
N MET A 52 -1.55 1.65 5.29
CA MET A 52 -0.96 2.25 6.49
C MET A 52 -0.53 3.69 6.26
N LEU A 53 0.17 3.98 5.15
CA LEU A 53 0.65 5.33 4.88
C LEU A 53 -0.51 6.30 4.60
N ALA A 54 -1.54 5.86 3.86
CA ALA A 54 -2.68 6.69 3.51
C ALA A 54 -3.51 7.13 4.73
N ASN A 55 -3.45 6.36 5.82
CA ASN A 55 -4.22 6.57 7.05
C ASN A 55 -3.34 6.94 8.25
N TRP A 56 -2.03 7.16 8.04
CA TRP A 56 -1.05 7.26 9.12
C TRP A 56 -1.41 8.29 10.20
N ALA A 57 -1.83 9.51 9.81
CA ALA A 57 -2.08 10.59 10.74
C ALA A 57 -3.16 10.21 11.77
N GLU A 58 -4.24 9.60 11.30
CA GLU A 58 -5.37 9.21 12.12
C GLU A 58 -5.09 7.94 12.93
N LEU A 59 -4.47 6.92 12.32
CA LEU A 59 -4.04 5.72 13.04
C LEU A 59 -3.13 6.10 14.21
N ASN A 60 -2.21 7.04 13.98
CA ASN A 60 -1.31 7.52 15.01
C ASN A 60 -2.05 8.28 16.11
N GLU A 61 -3.01 9.14 15.76
CA GLU A 61 -3.85 9.85 16.72
C GLU A 61 -4.66 8.89 17.60
N ARG A 62 -5.27 7.86 17.01
CA ARG A 62 -6.03 6.85 17.77
C ARG A 62 -5.14 6.06 18.72
N ILE A 63 -3.98 5.60 18.24
CA ILE A 63 -3.02 4.85 19.06
C ILE A 63 -2.46 5.69 20.20
N ASP A 64 -2.26 6.99 20.01
CA ASP A 64 -1.82 7.88 21.07
C ASP A 64 -2.88 8.07 22.17
N HIS A 65 -4.14 7.69 21.90
CA HIS A 65 -5.26 7.68 22.85
C HIS A 65 -5.71 6.27 23.28
N PHE A 66 -4.95 5.23 22.97
CA PHE A 66 -5.22 3.88 23.45
C PHE A 66 -5.31 3.85 24.98
N SER A 67 -6.34 3.18 25.48
CA SER A 67 -6.51 2.81 26.86
C SER A 67 -5.44 1.82 27.33
N ASP A 68 -5.30 1.68 28.65
CA ASP A 68 -4.39 0.71 29.24
C ASP A 68 -4.73 -0.73 28.84
N GLU A 69 -6.01 -1.05 28.62
CA GLU A 69 -6.47 -2.37 28.18
C GLU A 69 -6.06 -2.65 26.73
N GLU A 70 -6.24 -1.68 25.83
CA GLU A 70 -5.81 -1.79 24.43
C GLU A 70 -4.29 -1.95 24.33
N TRP A 71 -3.54 -1.19 25.14
CA TRP A 71 -2.09 -1.37 25.23
C TRP A 71 -1.68 -2.71 25.83
N ALA A 72 -2.42 -3.24 26.80
CA ALA A 72 -2.16 -4.54 27.39
C ALA A 72 -2.35 -5.66 26.36
N PHE A 73 -3.42 -5.60 25.57
CA PHE A 73 -3.67 -6.55 24.50
C PHE A 73 -2.59 -6.49 23.41
N ALA A 74 -2.26 -5.30 22.92
CA ALA A 74 -1.19 -5.13 21.93
C ALA A 74 0.17 -5.63 22.44
N SER A 75 0.47 -5.42 23.73
CA SER A 75 1.71 -5.89 24.36
C SER A 75 1.77 -7.41 24.51
N ASP A 76 0.65 -8.05 24.87
CA ASP A 76 0.56 -9.52 24.97
C ASP A 76 0.82 -10.16 23.60
N VAL A 77 0.17 -9.68 22.55
CA VAL A 77 0.39 -10.17 21.19
C VAL A 77 1.83 -9.92 20.74
N ALA A 78 2.35 -8.70 20.93
CA ALA A 78 3.72 -8.32 20.59
C ALA A 78 4.77 -9.26 21.20
N SER A 79 4.59 -9.63 22.47
CA SER A 79 5.49 -10.55 23.18
C SER A 79 5.52 -11.96 22.57
N LYS A 80 4.41 -12.42 22.00
CA LYS A 80 4.27 -13.76 21.40
C LYS A 80 4.86 -13.83 20.00
N VAL A 81 4.74 -12.74 19.23
CA VAL A 81 5.17 -12.70 17.82
C VAL A 81 6.54 -12.06 17.62
N GLY A 82 7.12 -11.43 18.64
CA GLY A 82 8.43 -10.79 18.57
C GLY A 82 8.43 -9.46 17.81
N LEU A 83 7.32 -8.72 17.83
CA LEU A 83 7.19 -7.39 17.22
C LEU A 83 7.14 -6.30 18.29
N ASP A 84 7.36 -5.04 17.88
CA ASP A 84 7.11 -3.89 18.74
C ASP A 84 5.59 -3.73 19.00
N LYS A 85 5.21 -3.38 20.24
CA LYS A 85 3.80 -3.24 20.61
C LYS A 85 3.06 -2.15 19.82
N ARG A 86 3.73 -1.09 19.38
CA ARG A 86 3.13 -0.05 18.55
C ARG A 86 2.88 -0.56 17.13
N VAL A 87 3.75 -1.43 16.61
CA VAL A 87 3.51 -2.12 15.32
C VAL A 87 2.25 -2.98 15.39
N VAL A 88 2.08 -3.71 16.49
CA VAL A 88 0.88 -4.54 16.72
C VAL A 88 -0.37 -3.66 16.86
N ALA A 89 -0.31 -2.57 17.63
CA ALA A 89 -1.41 -1.61 17.75
C ALA A 89 -1.85 -1.04 16.39
N LEU A 90 -0.90 -0.67 15.53
CA LEU A 90 -1.17 -0.22 14.16
C LEU A 90 -1.92 -1.29 13.35
N LEU A 91 -1.49 -2.55 13.45
CA LEU A 91 -2.13 -3.64 12.73
C LEU A 91 -3.56 -3.89 13.24
N ILE A 92 -3.78 -3.81 14.56
CA ILE A 92 -5.10 -3.94 15.16
C ILE A 92 -6.02 -2.83 14.65
N GLU A 93 -5.60 -1.56 14.71
CA GLU A 93 -6.42 -0.45 14.20
C GLU A 93 -6.78 -0.60 12.73
N VAL A 94 -5.84 -1.09 11.90
CA VAL A 94 -6.11 -1.26 10.46
C VAL A 94 -7.04 -2.43 10.15
N LEU A 95 -7.02 -3.49 10.95
CA LEU A 95 -7.81 -4.70 10.68
C LEU A 95 -9.15 -4.73 11.42
N GLU A 96 -9.21 -4.19 12.64
CA GLU A 96 -10.36 -4.27 13.53
C GLU A 96 -10.87 -2.89 13.99
N GLY A 97 -10.07 -1.82 13.79
CA GLY A 97 -10.50 -0.46 14.09
C GLY A 97 -11.63 0.00 13.17
N ALA A 98 -12.34 1.04 13.61
CA ALA A 98 -13.37 1.66 12.78
C ALA A 98 -12.74 2.26 11.51
N ASP A 99 -13.48 2.25 10.40
CA ASP A 99 -13.04 2.94 9.18
C ASP A 99 -12.65 4.39 9.50
N THR A 100 -11.54 4.84 8.92
CA THR A 100 -11.18 6.27 8.96
C THR A 100 -12.22 7.10 8.21
N PRO A 101 -12.47 8.38 8.56
CA PRO A 101 -13.32 9.28 7.77
C PRO A 101 -12.98 9.27 6.28
N LYS A 102 -11.70 9.10 5.91
CA LYS A 102 -11.30 8.97 4.51
C LYS A 102 -11.84 7.70 3.86
N GLN A 103 -11.78 6.55 4.56
CA GLN A 103 -12.39 5.31 4.09
C GLN A 103 -13.92 5.39 4.06
N VAL A 104 -14.54 6.07 5.03
CA VAL A 104 -15.99 6.31 5.04
C VAL A 104 -16.38 7.21 3.85
N GLU A 105 -15.64 8.28 3.59
CA GLU A 105 -15.86 9.15 2.45
C GLU A 105 -15.71 8.36 1.14
N ASP A 106 -14.61 7.62 0.96
CA ASP A 106 -14.38 6.82 -0.24
C ASP A 106 -15.42 5.69 -0.42
N SER A 107 -15.90 5.06 0.65
CA SER A 107 -16.94 4.02 0.58
C SER A 107 -18.32 4.56 0.23
N GLN A 108 -18.59 5.84 0.50
CA GLN A 108 -19.82 6.52 0.10
C GLN A 108 -19.77 7.05 -1.33
N ARG A 109 -18.60 7.06 -1.97
CA ARG A 109 -18.44 7.50 -3.36
C ARG A 109 -18.88 6.42 -4.33
N THR A 110 -20.00 6.68 -5.00
CA THR A 110 -20.54 5.83 -6.07
C THR A 110 -20.06 6.24 -7.46
N GLU A 111 -19.46 7.43 -7.60
CA GLU A 111 -18.98 7.96 -8.87
C GLU A 111 -17.56 8.54 -8.78
N LEU A 112 -16.80 8.34 -9.86
CA LEU A 112 -15.53 9.01 -10.07
C LEU A 112 -15.76 10.53 -10.23
N ASN A 113 -14.92 11.33 -9.57
CA ASN A 113 -14.91 12.77 -9.77
C ASN A 113 -14.28 13.13 -11.14
N GLU A 114 -14.39 14.39 -11.57
CA GLU A 114 -13.95 14.80 -12.91
C GLU A 114 -12.45 14.56 -13.14
N GLU A 115 -11.61 14.81 -12.14
CA GLU A 115 -10.17 14.60 -12.23
C GLU A 115 -9.83 13.11 -12.33
N GLU A 116 -10.48 12.26 -11.53
CA GLU A 116 -10.29 10.81 -11.61
C GLU A 116 -10.80 10.22 -12.91
N ARG A 117 -11.93 10.70 -13.46
CA ARG A 117 -12.41 10.31 -14.78
C ARG A 117 -11.37 10.66 -15.85
N LYS A 118 -10.77 11.84 -15.76
CA LYS A 118 -9.74 12.29 -16.68
C LYS A 118 -8.46 11.45 -16.57
N VAL A 119 -8.01 11.15 -15.36
CA VAL A 119 -6.85 10.27 -15.12
C VAL A 119 -7.12 8.85 -15.65
N LEU A 120 -8.32 8.31 -15.41
CA LEU A 120 -8.72 7.00 -15.91
C LEU A 120 -8.79 6.98 -17.44
N GLN A 121 -9.36 8.02 -18.05
CA GLN A 121 -9.43 8.16 -19.50
C GLN A 121 -8.02 8.19 -20.13
N GLN A 122 -7.10 8.97 -19.56
CA GLN A 122 -5.70 9.00 -20.01
C GLN A 122 -5.01 7.65 -19.87
N HIS A 123 -5.28 6.92 -18.79
CA HIS A 123 -4.73 5.58 -18.60
C HIS A 123 -5.25 4.60 -19.67
N ILE A 124 -6.56 4.62 -19.96
CA ILE A 124 -7.19 3.78 -20.99
C ILE A 124 -6.61 4.09 -22.37
N GLU A 125 -6.43 5.37 -22.71
CA GLU A 125 -5.84 5.79 -23.98
C GLU A 125 -4.40 5.29 -24.12
N ARG A 126 -3.58 5.47 -23.09
CA ARG A 126 -2.20 4.96 -23.08
C ARG A 126 -2.12 3.45 -23.27
N VAL A 127 -2.96 2.68 -22.56
CA VAL A 127 -2.98 1.22 -22.69
C VAL A 127 -3.39 0.80 -24.10
N ARG A 128 -4.39 1.46 -24.70
CA ARG A 128 -4.79 1.18 -26.10
C ARG A 128 -3.67 1.46 -27.09
N GLU A 129 -2.90 2.54 -26.89
CA GLU A 129 -1.75 2.86 -27.73
C GLU A 129 -0.64 1.81 -27.60
N GLU A 130 -0.35 1.36 -26.38
CA GLU A 130 0.62 0.30 -26.10
C GLU A 130 0.21 -1.02 -26.75
N GLU A 131 -1.07 -1.43 -26.63
CA GLU A 131 -1.60 -2.64 -27.26
C GLU A 131 -1.58 -2.56 -28.79
N ALA A 132 -1.96 -1.42 -29.37
CA ALA A 132 -1.91 -1.23 -30.82
C ALA A 132 -0.48 -1.28 -31.36
N ALA A 133 0.48 -0.69 -30.63
CA ALA A 133 1.90 -0.76 -30.98
C ALA A 133 2.44 -2.19 -30.91
N GLN A 134 2.03 -2.97 -29.90
CA GLN A 134 2.40 -4.38 -29.77
C GLN A 134 1.82 -5.22 -30.91
N ALA A 135 0.53 -5.06 -31.23
CA ALA A 135 -0.11 -5.77 -32.32
C ALA A 135 0.52 -5.45 -33.69
N ALA A 136 0.88 -4.18 -33.93
CA ALA A 136 1.58 -3.77 -35.15
C ALA A 136 3.01 -4.37 -35.22
N ALA A 137 3.73 -4.41 -34.09
CA ALA A 137 5.05 -5.02 -34.02
C ALA A 137 4.99 -6.54 -34.28
N GLU A 138 3.97 -7.22 -33.74
CA GLU A 138 3.74 -8.65 -33.95
C GLU A 138 3.34 -8.97 -35.39
N ALA A 139 2.43 -8.20 -35.99
CA ALA A 139 2.05 -8.35 -37.39
C ALA A 139 3.25 -8.16 -38.34
N ASN A 140 4.09 -7.15 -38.08
CA ASN A 140 5.31 -6.92 -38.87
C ASN A 140 6.32 -8.08 -38.70
N ARG A 141 6.40 -8.68 -37.52
CA ARG A 141 7.26 -9.85 -37.28
C ARG A 141 6.77 -11.07 -38.07
N LEU A 142 5.46 -11.36 -38.03
CA LEU A 142 4.88 -12.48 -38.78
C LEU A 142 5.06 -12.32 -40.28
N LEU A 143 4.83 -11.12 -40.83
CA LEU A 143 5.08 -10.83 -42.25
C LEU A 143 6.56 -11.00 -42.65
N ALA A 144 7.50 -10.67 -41.75
CA ALA A 144 8.93 -10.86 -41.99
C ALA A 144 9.37 -12.34 -41.88
N GLU A 145 8.62 -13.16 -41.16
CA GLU A 145 8.84 -14.60 -41.02
C GLU A 145 8.20 -15.40 -42.19
N GLU A 146 7.05 -14.96 -42.73
CA GLU A 146 6.37 -15.58 -43.89
C GLU A 146 6.97 -15.17 -45.26
N GLY A 147 7.73 -14.08 -45.32
CA GLY A 147 8.40 -13.59 -46.53
C GLY A 147 9.77 -14.23 -46.82
N LYS A 148 10.15 -15.30 -46.11
CA LYS A 148 11.37 -16.09 -46.31
C LYS A 148 11.04 -17.49 -46.82
#